data_AF-A0A7V9PG33-F1
#
_entry.id   AF-A0A7V9PG33-F1
#
_cell.length_a   1.000
_cell.length_b   1.000
_cell.length_c   1.000
_cell.angle_alpha   90.00
_cell.angle_beta   90.00
_cell.angle_gamma   90.00
#
_symmetry.space_group_name_H-M   'P 1'
#
loop_
_entity.id
_entity.type
_entity.pdbx_description
1 polymer ?
#
loop_
_entity_poly.entity_id
_entity_poly.type
_entity_poly.pdbx_seq_one_letter_code
_entity_poly.pdbx_strand_id
1 'polypeptide(L)'
;MALVHDYLTQRGGAERVVLAMAKAFPGAPLHTSLYDADGTFPEFAALPVNTQAVDRVGSLRQRHRLALPFLATTFSRLFIQADVLLCSSSGWAHGARTSGRKVVYCHNPA
;
A
#
# COMPACT_ATOMS: atom_id res chain seq x y z
N MET A 1 -9.60 -8.23 8.76
CA MET A 1 -8.72 -7.04 8.80
C MET A 1 -7.93 -6.95 7.50
N ALA A 2 -7.58 -5.76 7.03
CA ALA A 2 -6.74 -5.54 5.85
C ALA A 2 -5.71 -4.43 6.08
N LEU A 3 -4.62 -4.46 5.33
CA LEU A 3 -3.58 -3.43 5.31
C LEU A 3 -3.63 -2.67 3.98
N VAL A 4 -3.31 -1.37 4.00
CA VAL A 4 -3.14 -0.59 2.77
C VAL A 4 -1.92 0.32 2.86
N HIS A 5 -1.15 0.39 1.78
CA HIS A 5 0.08 1.17 1.69
C HIS A 5 0.24 1.87 0.34
N ASP A 6 0.89 3.02 0.32
CA ASP A 6 0.98 3.88 -0.86
C ASP A 6 1.57 3.14 -2.07
N TYR A 7 2.81 2.63 -1.99
CA TYR A 7 3.46 1.84 -3.04
C TYR A 7 4.63 1.03 -2.45
N LEU A 8 4.94 -0.12 -3.05
CA LEU A 8 6.03 -1.01 -2.63
C LEU A 8 7.09 -1.09 -3.72
N THR A 9 7.84 -0.01 -3.93
CA THR A 9 8.81 0.08 -5.05
C THR A 9 10.25 0.29 -4.60
N GLN A 10 10.49 0.46 -3.31
CA GLN A 10 11.81 0.72 -2.74
C GLN A 10 11.96 0.12 -1.34
N ARG A 11 13.16 0.18 -0.77
CA ARG A 11 13.46 -0.20 0.62
C ARG A 11 13.48 1.03 1.52
N GLY A 12 12.33 1.66 1.68
CA GLY A 12 12.17 2.86 2.51
C GLY A 12 11.71 2.57 3.94
N GLY A 13 11.61 3.64 4.74
CA GLY A 13 11.12 3.57 6.12
C GLY A 13 9.63 3.19 6.18
N ALA A 14 8.83 3.70 5.25
CA ALA A 14 7.40 3.44 5.20
C ALA A 14 7.10 1.97 4.84
N GLU A 15 7.88 1.40 3.91
CA GLU A 15 7.84 0.00 3.53
C GLU A 15 8.26 -0.92 4.69
N ARG A 16 9.29 -0.54 5.44
CA ARG A 16 9.69 -1.29 6.64
C ARG A 16 8.59 -1.31 7.70
N VAL A 17 7.88 -0.20 7.88
CA VAL A 17 6.75 -0.11 8.82
C VAL A 17 5.59 -0.99 8.38
N VAL A 18 5.16 -0.92 7.11
CA VAL A 18 4.05 -1.80 6.67
C VAL A 18 4.45 -3.27 6.67
N LEU A 19 5.73 -3.60 6.44
CA LEU A 19 6.22 -4.95 6.60
C LEU A 19 6.12 -5.43 8.07
N ALA A 20 6.45 -4.57 9.03
CA ALA A 20 6.25 -4.86 10.45
C ALA A 20 4.75 -5.03 10.79
N MET A 21 3.87 -4.22 10.21
CA MET A 21 2.42 -4.40 10.34
C MET A 21 1.95 -5.75 9.78
N ALA A 22 2.44 -6.14 8.59
CA ALA A 22 2.11 -7.44 8.00
C ALA A 22 2.60 -8.62 8.86
N LYS A 23 3.78 -8.50 9.48
CA LYS A 23 4.32 -9.47 10.44
C LYS A 23 3.47 -9.53 11.73
N ALA A 24 2.99 -8.39 12.23
CA ALA A 24 2.14 -8.32 13.42
C ALA A 24 0.72 -8.87 13.17
N PHE A 25 0.29 -8.89 11.91
CA PHE A 25 -1.04 -9.33 11.52
C PHE A 25 -1.02 -10.36 10.39
N PRO A 26 -0.56 -11.60 10.68
CA PRO A 26 -0.46 -12.66 9.68
C PRO A 26 -1.80 -12.92 8.98
N GLY A 27 -1.76 -13.10 7.67
CA GLY A 27 -2.95 -13.39 6.84
C GLY A 27 -3.78 -12.17 6.44
N ALA A 28 -3.48 -10.97 6.95
CA ALA A 28 -4.13 -9.76 6.47
C ALA A 28 -3.66 -9.43 5.04
N PRO A 29 -4.57 -9.27 4.06
CA PRO A 29 -4.18 -8.85 2.71
C PRO A 29 -3.58 -7.45 2.72
N LEU A 30 -2.52 -7.25 1.93
CA LEU A 30 -1.86 -5.97 1.76
C LEU A 30 -2.24 -5.35 0.42
N HIS A 31 -2.97 -4.25 0.44
CA HIS A 31 -3.34 -3.50 -0.75
C HIS A 31 -2.35 -2.37 -1.02
N THR A 32 -1.93 -2.19 -2.28
CA THR A 32 -1.00 -1.11 -2.64
C THR A 32 -1.21 -0.62 -4.07
N SER A 33 -0.76 0.59 -4.40
CA SER A 33 -0.90 1.12 -5.76
C SER A 33 0.05 0.46 -6.77
N LEU A 34 1.32 0.26 -6.38
CA LEU A 34 2.39 -0.28 -7.21
C LEU A 34 3.20 -1.30 -6.41
N TYR A 35 3.69 -2.35 -7.07
CA TYR A 35 4.60 -3.32 -6.45
C TYR A 35 5.74 -3.70 -7.39
N ASP A 36 6.97 -3.38 -6.97
CA ASP A 36 8.23 -3.82 -7.58
C ASP A 36 8.97 -4.74 -6.61
N ALA A 37 8.81 -6.06 -6.79
CA ALA A 37 9.37 -7.07 -5.90
C ALA A 37 10.91 -7.02 -5.81
N ASP A 38 11.57 -6.68 -6.92
CA ASP A 38 13.03 -6.57 -6.98
C ASP A 38 13.53 -5.28 -6.31
N GLY A 39 12.72 -4.22 -6.39
CA GLY A 39 12.99 -2.91 -5.81
C GLY A 39 12.75 -2.80 -4.30
N THR A 40 11.96 -3.69 -3.69
CA THR A 40 11.57 -3.61 -2.27
C THR A 40 12.16 -4.74 -1.40
N PHE A 41 11.62 -4.92 -0.19
CA PHE A 41 12.00 -6.00 0.73
C PHE A 41 11.49 -7.36 0.24
N PRO A 42 12.34 -8.40 0.18
CA PRO A 42 11.94 -9.72 -0.36
C PRO A 42 10.82 -10.39 0.45
N GLU A 43 10.65 -10.03 1.73
CA GLU A 43 9.57 -10.57 2.55
C GLU A 43 8.16 -10.24 2.03
N PHE A 44 8.00 -9.20 1.21
CA PHE A 44 6.71 -8.92 0.57
C PHE A 44 6.29 -10.00 -0.42
N ALA A 45 7.23 -10.76 -1.00
CA ALA A 45 6.93 -11.85 -1.92
C ALA A 45 6.18 -13.00 -1.25
N ALA A 46 6.28 -13.12 0.08
CA ALA A 46 5.55 -14.12 0.86
C ALA A 46 4.16 -13.63 1.33
N LEU A 47 3.79 -12.38 1.02
CA LEU A 47 2.53 -11.79 1.47
C LEU A 47 1.48 -11.79 0.37
N PRO A 48 0.17 -11.87 0.71
CA PRO A 48 -0.93 -11.67 -0.23
C PRO A 48 -1.04 -10.18 -0.62
N VAL A 49 -0.18 -9.73 -1.55
CA VAL A 49 -0.16 -8.35 -2.05
C VAL A 49 -1.14 -8.17 -3.20
N ASN A 50 -2.11 -7.26 -3.01
CA ASN A 50 -3.13 -6.89 -3.98
C ASN A 50 -2.82 -5.51 -4.59
N THR A 51 -2.34 -5.48 -5.82
CA THR A 51 -2.03 -4.22 -6.53
C THR A 51 -3.26 -3.61 -7.21
N GLN A 52 -3.24 -2.29 -7.42
CA GLN A 52 -4.30 -1.58 -8.11
C GLN A 52 -4.06 -1.49 -9.62
N ALA A 53 -5.06 -1.07 -10.39
CA ALA A 53 -4.97 -1.01 -11.86
C ALA A 53 -3.76 -0.20 -12.39
N VAL A 54 -3.30 0.80 -11.63
CA VAL A 54 -2.11 1.61 -11.97
C VAL A 54 -0.81 0.78 -12.04
N ASP A 55 -0.74 -0.34 -11.34
CA ASP A 55 0.39 -1.28 -11.37
C ASP A 55 0.55 -2.00 -12.72
N ARG A 56 -0.50 -2.06 -13.54
CA ARG A 56 -0.44 -2.71 -14.87
C ARG A 56 0.52 -2.00 -15.83
N VAL A 57 0.85 -0.75 -15.56
CA VAL A 57 1.82 0.02 -16.34
C VAL A 57 3.22 -0.18 -15.73
N GLY A 58 3.97 -1.16 -16.24
CA GLY A 58 5.25 -1.57 -15.66
C GLY A 58 6.28 -0.43 -15.48
N SER A 59 6.28 0.57 -16.37
CA SER A 59 7.16 1.73 -16.25
C SER A 59 6.88 2.60 -15.01
N LEU A 60 5.66 2.55 -14.46
CA LEU A 60 5.30 3.25 -13.22
C LEU A 60 5.90 2.57 -11.99
N ARG A 61 6.13 1.24 -12.01
CA ARG A 61 6.79 0.53 -10.91
C ARG A 61 8.23 1.01 -10.73
N GLN A 62 8.96 1.11 -11.84
CA GLN A 62 10.35 1.59 -11.87
C GLN A 62 10.45 3.11 -11.64
N ARG A 63 9.42 3.86 -12.04
CA ARG A 63 9.36 5.33 -11.91
C ARG A 63 8.08 5.76 -11.19
N HIS A 64 7.95 5.38 -9.92
CA HIS A 64 6.76 5.64 -9.08
C HIS A 64 6.32 7.11 -9.06
N ARG A 65 7.25 8.06 -9.23
CA ARG A 65 6.92 9.50 -9.35
C ARG A 65 6.01 9.83 -10.52
N LEU A 66 6.04 9.05 -11.60
CA LEU A 66 5.12 9.21 -12.73
C LEU A 66 3.68 8.78 -12.38
N ALA A 67 3.51 7.98 -11.32
CA ALA A 67 2.19 7.53 -10.87
C ALA A 67 1.48 8.58 -10.00
N LEU A 68 2.18 9.59 -9.48
CA LEU A 68 1.65 10.58 -8.54
C LEU A 68 0.29 11.20 -8.95
N PRO A 69 0.07 11.59 -10.23
CA PRO A 69 -1.22 12.15 -10.65
C PRO A 69 -2.40 11.19 -10.51
N PHE A 70 -2.14 9.87 -10.46
CA PHE A 70 -3.16 8.83 -10.44
C PHE A 70 -3.41 8.26 -9.03
N LEU A 71 -2.52 8.49 -8.07
CA LEU A 71 -2.59 7.85 -6.75
C LEU A 71 -3.84 8.26 -5.97
N ALA A 72 -4.17 9.56 -5.95
CA ALA A 72 -5.36 10.05 -5.25
C ALA A 72 -6.66 9.40 -5.76
N THR A 73 -6.82 9.32 -7.08
CA THR A 73 -7.98 8.65 -7.70
C THR A 73 -7.97 7.14 -7.48
N THR A 74 -6.78 6.52 -7.49
CA THR A 74 -6.63 5.08 -7.25
C THR A 74 -7.14 4.71 -5.86
N PHE A 75 -6.70 5.43 -4.83
CA PHE A 75 -7.09 5.12 -3.46
C PHE A 75 -8.52 5.56 -3.12
N SER A 76 -9.02 6.68 -3.65
CA SER A 76 -10.41 7.11 -3.37
C SER A 76 -11.47 6.17 -3.95
N ARG A 77 -11.13 5.42 -5.01
CA ARG A 77 -11.98 4.38 -5.62
C ARG A 77 -11.81 3.00 -4.98
N LEU A 78 -10.77 2.81 -4.16
CA LEU A 78 -10.51 1.53 -3.51
C LEU A 78 -11.45 1.36 -2.31
N PHE A 79 -12.36 0.40 -2.41
CA PHE A 79 -13.22 -0.05 -1.31
C PHE A 79 -12.79 -1.45 -0.86
N ILE A 80 -12.51 -1.61 0.43
CA ILE A 80 -12.06 -2.87 1.03
C ILE A 80 -13.07 -3.29 2.11
N GLN A 81 -13.63 -4.49 1.98
CA GLN A 81 -14.51 -5.04 3.01
C GLN A 81 -13.66 -5.65 4.14
N ALA A 82 -13.56 -4.95 5.27
CA ALA A 82 -12.84 -5.42 6.45
C ALA A 82 -13.37 -4.74 7.72
N ASP A 83 -13.38 -5.46 8.85
CA ASP A 83 -13.77 -4.90 10.15
C ASP A 83 -12.82 -3.79 10.61
N VAL A 84 -11.54 -3.93 10.25
CA VAL A 84 -10.49 -2.93 10.45
C VAL A 84 -9.64 -2.83 9.18
N LEU A 85 -9.43 -1.61 8.71
CA LEU A 85 -8.46 -1.25 7.67
C LEU A 85 -7.34 -0.42 8.30
N LEU A 86 -6.12 -0.95 8.30
CA LEU A 86 -4.93 -0.26 8.78
C LEU A 86 -4.16 0.34 7.60
N CYS A 87 -4.15 1.67 7.52
CA CYS A 87 -3.47 2.43 6.48
C CYS A 87 -2.07 2.84 6.96
N SER A 88 -1.04 2.45 6.21
CA SER A 88 0.31 2.99 6.30
C SER A 88 0.49 4.01 5.17
N SER A 89 0.31 5.30 5.46
CA SER A 89 0.13 6.33 4.43
C SER A 89 1.12 7.48 4.57
N SER A 90 1.79 7.82 3.47
CA SER A 90 2.63 9.02 3.34
C SER A 90 1.90 10.13 2.58
N GLY A 91 0.93 9.77 1.73
CA GLY A 91 0.14 10.76 0.99
C GLY A 91 -1.22 10.29 0.45
N TRP A 92 -1.48 9.00 0.25
CA TRP A 92 -2.68 8.59 -0.51
C TRP A 92 -3.47 7.39 0.03
N ALA A 93 -2.83 6.39 0.64
CA ALA A 93 -3.46 5.15 1.11
C ALA A 93 -4.62 5.38 2.10
N HIS A 94 -4.57 6.46 2.89
CA HIS A 94 -5.66 6.85 3.78
C HIS A 94 -6.96 7.22 3.03
N GLY A 95 -6.89 7.48 1.73
CA GLY A 95 -8.04 7.71 0.85
C GLY A 95 -8.88 6.46 0.60
N ALA A 96 -8.34 5.26 0.89
CA ALA A 96 -9.09 4.01 0.79
C ALA A 96 -10.31 4.01 1.73
N ARG A 97 -11.38 3.38 1.25
CA ARG A 97 -12.65 3.24 1.95
C ARG A 97 -12.79 1.82 2.48
N THR A 98 -13.49 1.67 3.60
CA THR A 98 -13.78 0.37 4.20
C THR A 98 -15.21 0.34 4.75
N SER A 99 -15.75 -0.87 4.93
CA SER A 99 -17.01 -1.11 5.65
C SER A 99 -16.87 -0.96 7.16
N GLY A 100 -15.67 -1.17 7.71
CA GLY A 100 -15.40 -1.16 9.14
C GLY A 100 -14.66 0.08 9.63
N ARG A 101 -13.86 -0.08 10.69
CA ARG A 101 -13.05 0.99 11.25
C ARG A 101 -11.79 1.20 10.41
N LYS A 102 -11.38 2.46 10.26
CA LYS A 102 -10.13 2.83 9.59
C LYS A 102 -9.16 3.43 10.59
N VAL A 103 -7.95 2.91 10.64
CA VAL A 103 -6.83 3.41 11.44
C VAL A 103 -5.75 3.87 10.48
N VAL A 104 -5.24 5.08 10.66
CA VAL A 104 -4.22 5.66 9.77
C VAL A 104 -2.94 5.91 10.56
N TYR A 105 -1.88 5.21 10.18
CA TYR A 105 -0.52 5.57 10.52
C TYR A 105 -0.01 6.54 9.44
N CYS A 106 0.10 7.82 9.81
CA CYS A 106 0.59 8.87 8.93
C CYS A 106 2.12 8.95 9.07
N HIS A 107 2.84 8.71 7.98
CA HIS A 107 4.28 8.95 7.94
C HIS A 107 4.54 10.46 7.92
N ASN A 108 5.65 10.88 8.50
CA ASN A 108 6.07 12.28 8.39
C ASN A 108 6.29 12.63 6.90
N PRO A 109 5.94 13.83 6.42
CA PRO A 109 6.19 14.21 5.03
C PRO A 109 7.69 14.15 4.75
N ALA A 110 8.06 13.59 3.60
CA ALA A 110 9.40 13.68 3.06
C ALA A 110 9.67 15.08 2.51
#